data_AF-B8D0F1-F1
#
_entry.id   AF-B8D0F1-F1
#
_cell.length_a   1.000
_cell.length_b   1.000
_cell.length_c   1.000
_cell.angle_alpha   90.00
_cell.angle_beta   90.00
_cell.angle_gamma   90.00
#
_symmetry.space_group_name_H-M   'P 1'
#
loop_
_entity.id
_entity.type
_entity.pdbx_description
1 polymer ?
#
loop_
_entity_poly.entity_id
_entity_poly.type
_entity_poly.pdbx_seq_one_letter_code
_entity_poly.pdbx_strand_id
1 'polypeptide(L)'
;MPFGYPKEIFKYPPIQYIPLNLNRLEQGNSPFNSESINFELYTYREKQQLLNKLRLLNIDKDYDFNQEEIAILVFNTRVDLIKYRGYEVIMVGEIIKNYFQLFTITTRYFYKDRILFNLYNGDTAEVLDRESFEYNNL
;
A
#
# COMPACT_ATOMS: atom_id res chain seq x y z
N MET A 1 -10.96 9.00 -18.23
CA MET A 1 -9.97 8.52 -17.26
C MET A 1 -10.59 8.61 -15.87
N PRO A 2 -11.01 7.50 -15.26
CA PRO A 2 -11.42 7.48 -13.85
C PRO A 2 -10.27 7.95 -12.96
N PHE A 3 -10.53 8.93 -12.08
CA PHE A 3 -9.54 9.51 -11.16
C PHE A 3 -8.26 10.07 -11.84
N GLY A 4 -8.31 10.40 -13.13
CA GLY A 4 -7.12 10.85 -13.88
C GLY A 4 -6.24 9.73 -14.44
N TYR A 5 -6.60 8.45 -14.22
CA TYR A 5 -5.79 7.29 -14.60
C TYR A 5 -6.42 6.44 -15.73
N PRO A 6 -5.64 5.52 -16.34
CA PRO A 6 -6.13 4.57 -17.34
C PRO A 6 -7.30 3.70 -16.82
N LYS A 7 -8.20 3.28 -17.73
CA LYS A 7 -9.39 2.48 -17.38
C LYS A 7 -9.04 1.02 -17.06
N GLU A 8 -7.85 0.60 -17.48
CA GLU A 8 -7.24 -0.70 -17.24
C GLU A 8 -7.00 -0.91 -15.73
N ILE A 9 -6.65 0.17 -15.03
CA ILE A 9 -6.51 0.22 -13.57
C ILE A 9 -7.90 0.22 -12.91
N PHE A 10 -8.77 1.16 -13.31
CA PHE A 10 -10.11 1.31 -12.72
C PHE A 10 -11.22 0.91 -13.69
N LYS A 11 -11.60 -0.37 -13.64
CA LYS A 11 -12.58 -1.01 -14.52
C LYS A 11 -14.02 -0.54 -14.33
N TYR A 12 -14.32 0.15 -13.22
CA TYR A 12 -15.69 0.54 -12.85
C TYR A 12 -15.85 2.07 -12.78
N PRO A 13 -17.08 2.60 -12.73
CA PRO A 13 -17.31 4.02 -12.49
C PRO A 13 -16.72 4.50 -11.14
N PRO A 14 -16.16 5.72 -11.06
CA PRO A 14 -15.55 6.27 -9.84
C PRO A 14 -16.40 6.17 -8.57
N ILE A 15 -17.71 6.35 -8.68
CA ILE A 15 -18.65 6.31 -7.53
C ILE A 15 -18.71 4.93 -6.86
N GLN A 16 -18.28 3.86 -7.53
CA GLN A 16 -18.26 2.50 -6.97
C GLN A 16 -17.00 2.19 -6.17
N TYR A 17 -16.06 3.12 -6.05
CA TYR A 17 -14.82 2.92 -5.30
C TYR A 17 -14.85 3.69 -4.00
N ILE A 18 -14.45 3.03 -2.92
CA ILE A 18 -14.26 3.64 -1.62
C ILE A 18 -12.84 4.22 -1.59
N PRO A 19 -12.65 5.53 -1.36
CA PRO A 19 -11.32 6.10 -1.17
C PRO A 19 -10.71 5.62 0.15
N LEU A 20 -9.43 5.20 0.10
CA LEU A 20 -8.65 4.94 1.30
C LEU A 20 -7.59 6.03 1.43
N ASN A 21 -7.52 6.64 2.61
CA ASN A 21 -6.54 7.69 2.91
C ASN A 21 -5.22 7.07 3.35
N LEU A 22 -4.11 7.67 2.93
CA LEU A 22 -2.77 7.35 3.44
C LEU A 22 -2.59 8.07 4.78
N ASN A 23 -2.83 7.35 5.87
CA ASN A 23 -2.65 7.85 7.22
C ASN A 23 -1.19 7.64 7.66
N ARG A 24 -0.70 8.47 8.59
CA ARG A 24 0.66 8.35 9.17
C ARG A 24 1.76 8.19 8.11
N LEU A 25 1.63 8.92 7.01
CA LEU A 25 2.55 8.84 5.89
C LEU A 25 3.97 9.24 6.32
N GLU A 26 4.90 8.36 6.07
CA GLU A 26 6.33 8.52 6.23
C GLU A 26 7.03 8.13 4.94
N GLN A 27 8.05 8.88 4.55
CA GLN A 27 8.74 8.65 3.29
C GLN A 27 10.16 9.18 3.32
N GLY A 28 11.00 8.64 2.45
CA GLY A 28 12.38 9.07 2.33
C GLY A 28 13.18 8.20 1.39
N ASN A 29 14.49 8.38 1.44
CA ASN A 29 15.40 7.56 0.68
C ASN A 29 15.53 6.19 1.33
N SER A 30 15.35 5.13 0.54
CA SER A 30 15.67 3.77 0.96
C SER A 30 17.20 3.63 1.04
N PRO A 31 17.76 3.09 2.13
CA PRO A 31 19.18 2.80 2.20
C PRO A 31 19.58 1.57 1.38
N PHE A 32 18.60 0.83 0.86
CA PHE A 32 18.86 -0.31 -0.02
C PHE A 32 18.87 0.15 -1.47
N ASN A 33 19.98 -0.11 -2.14
CA ASN A 33 20.11 -0.02 -3.60
C ASN A 33 19.49 -1.26 -4.27
N SER A 34 18.24 -1.56 -3.91
CA SER A 34 17.45 -2.60 -4.57
C SER A 34 16.76 -1.96 -5.76
N GLU A 35 16.78 -2.60 -6.92
CA GLU A 35 15.98 -2.17 -8.07
C GLU A 35 14.56 -2.77 -8.05
N SER A 36 14.30 -3.74 -7.17
CA SER A 36 13.00 -4.41 -7.08
C SER A 36 11.95 -3.46 -6.52
N ILE A 37 10.85 -3.32 -7.25
CA ILE A 37 9.63 -2.69 -6.76
C ILE A 37 8.84 -3.76 -6.02
N ASN A 38 8.49 -3.48 -4.77
CA ASN A 38 7.61 -4.33 -4.00
C ASN A 38 6.93 -3.54 -2.89
N PHE A 39 5.90 -4.14 -2.29
CA PHE A 39 5.35 -3.67 -1.03
C PHE A 39 5.09 -4.83 -0.07
N GLU A 40 5.10 -4.51 1.21
CA GLU A 40 4.85 -5.44 2.30
C GLU A 40 3.69 -4.92 3.16
N LEU A 41 2.80 -5.81 3.58
CA LEU A 41 1.64 -5.51 4.42
C LEU A 41 1.89 -6.00 5.85
N TYR A 42 1.51 -5.20 6.83
CA TYR A 42 1.69 -5.50 8.25
C TYR A 42 0.41 -5.18 9.03
N THR A 43 -0.17 -6.22 9.63
CA THR A 43 -1.27 -6.08 10.59
C THR A 43 -0.78 -5.56 11.93
N TYR A 44 -1.73 -5.18 12.80
CA TYR A 44 -1.41 -4.83 14.18
C TYR A 44 -0.67 -5.95 14.93
N ARG A 45 -1.00 -7.22 14.66
CA ARG A 45 -0.32 -8.38 15.26
C ARG A 45 1.14 -8.49 14.80
N GLU A 46 1.43 -8.01 13.59
CA GLU A 46 2.75 -8.02 12.96
C GLU A 46 3.54 -6.73 13.22
N LYS A 47 3.04 -5.83 14.08
CA LYS A 47 3.71 -4.55 14.38
C LYS A 47 5.17 -4.72 14.79
N GLN A 48 5.51 -5.75 15.58
CA GLN A 48 6.91 -6.02 15.95
C GLN A 48 7.77 -6.42 14.75
N GLN A 49 7.20 -7.13 13.77
CA GLN A 49 7.91 -7.47 12.54
C GLN A 49 8.18 -6.22 11.71
N LEU A 50 7.20 -5.31 11.58
CA LEU A 50 7.39 -4.01 10.96
C LEU A 50 8.51 -3.22 11.65
N LEU A 51 8.47 -3.08 12.97
CA LEU A 51 9.49 -2.32 13.71
C LEU A 51 10.89 -2.90 13.52
N ASN A 52 11.03 -4.23 13.51
CA ASN A 52 12.30 -4.89 13.21
C ASN A 52 12.75 -4.59 11.77
N LYS A 53 11.83 -4.63 10.80
CA LYS A 53 12.12 -4.26 9.41
C LYS A 53 12.60 -2.81 9.32
N LEU A 54 11.90 -1.86 9.92
CA LEU A 54 12.30 -0.44 9.91
C LEU A 54 13.68 -0.22 10.54
N ARG A 55 14.00 -0.90 11.64
CA ARG A 55 15.34 -0.87 12.24
C ARG A 55 16.43 -1.40 11.31
N LEU A 56 16.17 -2.51 10.60
CA LEU A 56 17.10 -3.04 9.60
C LEU A 56 17.32 -2.05 8.44
N LEU A 57 16.31 -1.25 8.14
CA LEU A 57 16.37 -0.18 7.16
C LEU A 57 16.94 1.13 7.74
N ASN A 58 17.48 1.16 8.96
CA ASN A 58 17.92 2.39 9.64
C ASN A 58 16.84 3.51 9.63
N ILE A 59 15.56 3.13 9.54
CA ILE A 59 14.42 4.02 9.66
C ILE A 59 14.07 4.03 11.14
N ASP A 60 14.72 4.90 11.91
CA ASP A 60 14.50 5.02 13.35
C ASP A 60 13.23 5.84 13.62
N LYS A 61 12.08 5.19 13.41
CA LYS A 61 10.76 5.77 13.66
C LYS A 61 9.97 4.89 14.60
N ASP A 62 9.45 5.50 15.66
CA ASP A 62 8.42 4.90 16.49
C ASP A 62 7.10 4.94 15.71
N TYR A 63 6.86 3.86 14.94
CA TYR A 63 5.70 3.77 14.07
C TYR A 63 4.59 3.01 14.78
N ASP A 64 3.51 3.72 15.10
CA ASP A 64 2.35 3.16 15.81
C ASP A 64 1.06 3.26 14.97
N PHE A 65 0.25 2.21 15.03
CA PHE A 65 -1.02 2.08 14.34
C PHE A 65 -1.91 1.09 15.11
N ASN A 66 -3.22 1.10 14.87
CA ASN A 66 -4.18 0.31 15.65
C ASN A 66 -4.70 -0.93 14.90
N GLN A 67 -5.57 -1.71 15.57
CA GLN A 67 -6.15 -2.95 15.04
C GLN A 67 -7.06 -2.76 13.82
N GLU A 68 -7.59 -1.56 13.59
CA GLU A 68 -8.43 -1.23 12.44
C GLU A 68 -7.61 -0.62 11.28
N GLU A 69 -6.30 -0.84 11.31
CA GLU A 69 -5.34 -0.35 10.35
C GLU A 69 -4.38 -1.44 9.90
N ILE A 70 -3.96 -1.33 8.64
CA ILE A 70 -2.84 -2.10 8.09
C ILE A 70 -1.76 -1.10 7.73
N ALA A 71 -0.53 -1.39 8.14
CA ALA A 71 0.64 -0.66 7.68
C ALA A 71 1.12 -1.26 6.35
N ILE A 72 1.48 -0.39 5.41
CA ILE A 72 1.96 -0.75 4.08
C ILE A 72 3.32 -0.09 3.91
N LEU A 73 4.34 -0.91 3.70
CA LEU A 73 5.70 -0.47 3.41
C LEU A 73 6.00 -0.73 1.94
N VAL A 74 6.20 0.34 1.17
CA VAL A 74 6.43 0.32 -0.28
C VAL A 74 7.86 0.71 -0.57
N PHE A 75 8.52 0.00 -1.49
CA PHE A 75 9.86 0.32 -1.99
C PHE A 75 9.85 0.67 -3.47
N ASN A 76 10.75 1.59 -3.83
CA ASN A 76 10.99 2.06 -5.20
C ASN A 76 9.75 2.63 -5.92
N THR A 77 8.71 2.98 -5.18
CA THR A 77 7.46 3.53 -5.70
C THR A 77 6.87 4.50 -4.70
N ARG A 78 6.33 5.63 -5.18
CA ARG A 78 5.46 6.51 -4.39
C ARG A 78 4.01 6.27 -4.79
N VAL A 79 3.21 5.82 -3.84
CA VAL A 79 1.76 5.67 -3.96
C VAL A 79 1.10 7.01 -3.70
N ASP A 80 0.29 7.44 -4.65
CA ASP A 80 -0.44 8.72 -4.60
C ASP A 80 -1.96 8.51 -4.41
N LEU A 81 -2.48 7.33 -4.80
CA LEU A 81 -3.90 7.04 -4.76
C LEU A 81 -4.17 5.61 -4.30
N ILE A 82 -5.14 5.44 -3.40
CA ILE A 82 -5.64 4.14 -2.98
C ILE A 82 -7.16 4.10 -3.05
N LYS A 83 -7.70 3.06 -3.68
CA LYS A 83 -9.13 2.78 -3.78
C LYS A 83 -9.43 1.35 -3.39
N TYR A 84 -10.56 1.15 -2.74
CA TYR A 84 -11.08 -0.17 -2.40
C TYR A 84 -12.39 -0.45 -3.13
N ARG A 85 -12.55 -1.67 -3.64
CA ARG A 85 -13.80 -2.17 -4.19
C ARG A 85 -13.87 -3.70 -4.14
N GLY A 86 -14.93 -4.25 -3.55
CA GLY A 86 -15.16 -5.69 -3.59
C GLY A 86 -14.14 -6.46 -2.76
N TYR A 87 -13.24 -7.17 -3.43
CA TYR A 87 -12.15 -7.93 -2.82
C TYR A 87 -10.78 -7.33 -3.16
N GLU A 88 -10.72 -6.11 -3.68
CA GLU A 88 -9.51 -5.53 -4.25
C GLU A 88 -9.23 -4.14 -3.65
N VAL A 89 -7.96 -3.93 -3.28
CA VAL A 89 -7.36 -2.63 -3.02
C VAL A 89 -6.44 -2.31 -4.18
N ILE A 90 -6.74 -1.20 -4.86
CA ILE A 90 -5.98 -0.69 -5.99
C ILE A 90 -5.14 0.48 -5.49
N MET A 91 -3.83 0.32 -5.54
CA MET A 91 -2.84 1.36 -5.26
C MET A 91 -2.24 1.83 -6.58
N VAL A 92 -2.14 3.14 -6.75
CA VAL A 92 -1.57 3.76 -7.96
C VAL A 92 -0.47 4.70 -7.55
N GLY A 93 0.67 4.61 -8.24
CA GLY A 93 1.85 5.39 -7.94
C GLY A 93 2.82 5.54 -9.10
N GLU A 94 3.92 6.21 -8.82
CA GLU A 94 5.04 6.40 -9.73
C GLU A 94 6.30 5.71 -9.22
N ILE A 95 7.12 5.18 -10.13
CA ILE A 95 8.39 4.53 -9.79
C ILE A 95 9.40 5.61 -9.41
N ILE A 96 9.94 5.51 -8.19
CA ILE A 96 11.01 6.39 -7.71
C ILE A 96 12.12 5.50 -7.16
N LYS A 97 13.27 5.46 -7.84
CA LYS A 97 14.40 4.63 -7.39
C LYS A 97 14.93 5.08 -6.02
N ASN A 98 15.38 4.13 -5.21
CA ASN A 98 15.95 4.36 -3.88
C ASN A 98 14.99 5.12 -2.95
N TYR A 99 13.70 4.85 -3.06
CA TYR A 99 12.65 5.48 -2.28
C TYR A 99 11.92 4.45 -1.43
N PHE A 100 11.45 4.88 -0.26
CA PHE A 100 10.46 4.12 0.49
C PHE A 100 9.28 5.02 0.87
N GLN A 101 8.13 4.38 1.03
CA GLN A 101 6.94 4.98 1.60
C GLN A 101 6.34 4.02 2.64
N LEU A 102 6.01 4.53 3.80
CA LEU A 102 5.32 3.81 4.87
C LEU A 102 4.05 4.59 5.21
N PHE A 103 2.92 3.94 5.20
CA PHE A 103 1.66 4.57 5.59
C PHE A 103 0.71 3.51 6.13
N THR A 104 -0.37 3.95 6.78
CA THR A 104 -1.48 3.06 7.15
C THR A 104 -2.73 3.38 6.35
N ILE A 105 -3.56 2.36 6.16
CA ILE A 105 -4.91 2.49 5.63
C ILE A 105 -5.90 1.89 6.63
N THR A 106 -7.13 2.39 6.62
CA THR A 106 -8.19 1.80 7.45
C THR A 106 -8.73 0.51 6.84
N THR A 107 -8.99 -0.48 7.69
CA THR A 107 -9.63 -1.75 7.31
C THR A 107 -11.15 -1.74 7.46
N ARG A 108 -11.73 -0.67 8.00
CA ARG A 108 -13.17 -0.57 8.36
C ARG A 108 -14.14 -0.87 7.21
N TYR A 109 -13.69 -0.68 5.97
CA TYR A 109 -14.51 -0.91 4.80
C TYR A 109 -14.39 -2.34 4.26
N PHE A 110 -13.44 -3.14 4.73
CA PHE A 110 -13.20 -4.48 4.22
C PHE A 110 -14.24 -5.45 4.77
N TYR A 111 -14.99 -6.06 3.86
CA TYR A 111 -16.08 -7.00 4.18
C TYR A 111 -15.85 -8.39 3.55
N LYS A 112 -14.65 -8.64 3.03
CA LYS A 112 -14.27 -9.91 2.41
C LYS A 112 -13.10 -10.52 3.17
N ASP A 113 -13.15 -11.83 3.33
CA ASP A 113 -12.14 -12.61 4.05
C ASP A 113 -10.77 -12.52 3.41
N ARG A 114 -10.72 -12.35 2.09
CA ARG A 114 -9.49 -12.18 1.31
C ARG A 114 -9.56 -10.92 0.48
N ILE A 115 -8.54 -10.09 0.62
CA ILE A 115 -8.36 -8.83 -0.10
C ILE A 115 -7.09 -8.93 -0.94
N LEU A 116 -7.17 -8.58 -2.22
CA LEU A 116 -6.02 -8.50 -3.11
C LEU A 116 -5.55 -7.04 -3.18
N PHE A 117 -4.29 -6.82 -2.89
CA PHE A 117 -3.62 -5.53 -3.03
C PHE A 117 -2.86 -5.54 -4.35
N ASN A 118 -3.17 -4.60 -5.23
CA ASN A 118 -2.51 -4.44 -6.51
C ASN A 118 -1.87 -3.05 -6.57
N LEU A 119 -0.57 -3.00 -6.82
CA LEU A 119 0.17 -1.78 -7.07
C LEU A 119 0.34 -1.58 -8.57
N TYR A 120 -0.11 -0.43 -9.08
CA TYR A 120 -0.04 -0.06 -10.48
C TYR A 120 0.86 1.15 -10.71
N ASN A 121 1.58 1.14 -11.84
CA ASN A 121 2.15 2.34 -12.40
C ASN A 121 1.02 3.22 -12.97
N GLY A 122 0.94 4.47 -12.51
CA GLY A 122 -0.11 5.40 -12.92
C GLY A 122 -0.11 5.76 -14.40
N ASP A 123 1.06 5.78 -15.04
CA ASP A 123 1.23 6.19 -16.43
C ASP A 123 1.03 5.03 -17.40
N THR A 124 1.61 3.87 -17.10
CA THR A 124 1.61 2.71 -18.00
C THR A 124 0.48 1.71 -17.74
N ALA A 125 -0.21 1.83 -16.61
CA ALA A 125 -1.15 0.83 -16.09
C ALA A 125 -0.55 -0.58 -15.87
N GLU A 126 0.78 -0.68 -15.90
CA GLU A 126 1.49 -1.92 -15.56
C GLU A 126 1.30 -2.23 -14.07
N VAL A 127 1.14 -3.53 -13.78
CA VAL A 127 1.12 -4.01 -12.40
C VAL A 127 2.55 -4.11 -11.94
N LEU A 128 2.90 -3.32 -10.92
CA LEU A 128 4.23 -3.31 -10.34
C LEU A 128 4.41 -4.43 -9.32
N ASP A 129 3.39 -4.69 -8.50
CA ASP A 129 3.43 -5.75 -7.48
C ASP A 129 2.03 -6.15 -7.01
N ARG A 130 1.92 -7.32 -6.37
CA ARG A 130 0.67 -7.86 -5.82
C ARG A 130 0.86 -8.63 -4.54
N GLU A 131 -0.02 -8.40 -3.58
CA GLU A 131 -0.07 -9.16 -2.34
C GLU A 131 -1.50 -9.57 -2.01
N SER A 132 -1.65 -10.70 -1.32
CA SER A 132 -2.95 -11.14 -0.82
C SER A 132 -3.01 -11.08 0.69
N PHE A 133 -4.07 -10.46 1.20
CA PHE A 133 -4.31 -10.23 2.60
C PHE A 133 -5.52 -11.03 3.08
N GLU A 134 -5.36 -11.78 4.17
CA GLU A 134 -6.45 -12.51 4.81
C GLU A 134 -6.94 -11.77 6.06
N TYR A 135 -8.17 -11.25 6.00
CA TYR A 135 -8.77 -10.40 7.03
C TYR A 135 -8.98 -11.14 8.37
N ASN A 136 -9.14 -12.47 8.34
CA ASN A 136 -9.33 -13.29 9.54
C ASN A 136 -8.10 -13.32 10.48
N ASN A 137 -6.98 -12.71 10.07
CA ASN A 137 -5.74 -12.64 10.86
C ASN A 137 -5.57 -11.35 11.69
N LEU A 138 -6.55 -10.42 11.70
CA LEU A 138 -6.53 -9.20 12.51
C LEU A 138 -6.75 -9.43 14.01
#